data_AF-A0A6C0QDR3-F1
#
_entry.id   AF-A0A6C0QDR3-F1
#
_cell.length_a   1.000
_cell.length_b   1.000
_cell.length_c   1.000
_cell.angle_alpha   90.00
_cell.angle_beta   90.00
_cell.angle_gamma   90.00
#
_symmetry.space_group_name_H-M   'P 1'
#
loop_
_entity.id
_entity.type
_entity.pdbx_description
1 polymer ?
#
loop_
_entity_poly.entity_id
_entity_poly.type
_entity_poly.pdbx_seq_one_letter_code
_entity_poly.pdbx_strand_id
1 'polypeptide(L)'
;MPAGPGARGLIEAFHHVDAQLKDAANTDPKILKDDRHLENLLRKQAKTLHVGPANFCWFRDPSKALCLRLAGTPNATKPLVGMCDSARCPQATHHPCHRPVWAGQATAIDVFIESPRVAKGEKARLVPERDRALRVVTEIDAAAQAAAPIGED
;
A
#
# COMPACT_ATOMS: atom_id res chain seq x y z
N MET A 1 -5.46 -8.26 4.82
CA MET A 1 -5.54 -7.81 3.42
C MET A 1 -4.76 -6.50 3.27
N PRO A 2 -4.25 -6.13 2.09
CA PRO A 2 -3.68 -4.81 1.86
C PRO A 2 -4.78 -3.72 1.90
N ALA A 3 -4.41 -2.51 2.30
CA ALA A 3 -5.25 -1.32 2.32
C ALA A 3 -4.65 -0.20 1.44
N GLY A 4 -5.37 0.92 1.33
CA GLY A 4 -4.92 2.10 0.58
C GLY A 4 -5.21 2.09 -0.92
N PRO A 5 -4.82 3.15 -1.65
CA PRO A 5 -5.29 3.40 -3.02
C PRO A 5 -4.91 2.32 -4.04
N GLY A 6 -3.77 1.64 -3.84
CA GLY A 6 -3.29 0.56 -4.69
C GLY A 6 -3.81 -0.83 -4.32
N ALA A 7 -4.55 -0.99 -3.22
CA ALA A 7 -4.91 -2.31 -2.68
C ALA A 7 -5.70 -3.15 -3.67
N ARG A 8 -6.76 -2.56 -4.26
CA ARG A 8 -7.62 -3.25 -5.23
C ARG A 8 -6.81 -3.84 -6.38
N GLY A 9 -5.90 -3.07 -6.96
CA GLY A 9 -5.05 -3.54 -8.07
C GLY A 9 -3.95 -4.53 -7.67
N LEU A 10 -3.67 -4.72 -6.38
CA LEU A 10 -2.83 -5.81 -5.90
C LEU A 10 -3.66 -7.07 -5.69
N ILE A 11 -4.84 -6.94 -5.08
CA ILE A 11 -5.79 -8.03 -4.84
C ILE A 11 -6.22 -8.67 -6.17
N GLU A 12 -6.60 -7.86 -7.16
CA GLU A 12 -6.90 -8.31 -8.53
C GLU A 12 -5.73 -9.09 -9.16
N ALA A 13 -4.49 -8.66 -8.92
CA ALA A 13 -3.31 -9.34 -9.46
C ALA A 13 -3.10 -10.71 -8.82
N PHE A 14 -3.33 -10.86 -7.51
CA PHE A 14 -3.25 -12.16 -6.85
C PHE A 14 -4.41 -13.08 -7.20
N HIS A 15 -5.64 -12.56 -7.33
CA HIS A 15 -6.76 -13.36 -7.85
C HIS A 15 -6.51 -13.89 -9.27
N HIS A 16 -5.84 -13.11 -10.12
CA HIS A 16 -5.44 -13.57 -11.44
C HIS A 16 -4.42 -14.73 -11.37
N VAL A 17 -3.45 -14.65 -10.46
CA VAL A 17 -2.50 -15.75 -10.20
C VAL A 17 -3.23 -16.99 -9.69
N ASP A 18 -4.14 -16.85 -8.72
CA ASP A 18 -4.93 -17.96 -8.19
C ASP A 18 -5.77 -18.65 -9.28
N ALA A 19 -6.39 -17.87 -10.18
CA ALA A 19 -7.16 -18.41 -11.30
C ALA A 19 -6.27 -19.24 -12.24
N GLN A 20 -5.08 -18.73 -12.60
CA GLN A 20 -4.15 -19.47 -13.45
C GLN A 20 -3.67 -20.77 -12.82
N LEU A 21 -3.44 -20.79 -11.51
CA LEU A 21 -3.06 -22.00 -10.78
C LEU A 21 -4.20 -23.03 -10.76
N LYS A 22 -5.44 -22.58 -10.56
CA LYS A 22 -6.63 -23.45 -10.62
C LYS A 22 -6.83 -24.04 -12.01
N ASP A 23 -6.65 -23.25 -13.06
CA ASP A 23 -6.77 -23.74 -14.44
C ASP A 23 -5.66 -24.75 -14.78
N ALA A 24 -4.43 -24.49 -14.35
CA ALA A 24 -3.31 -25.41 -14.51
C ALA A 24 -3.54 -26.74 -13.76
N ALA A 25 -4.08 -26.66 -12.54
CA ALA A 25 -4.45 -27.82 -11.74
C ALA A 25 -5.50 -28.71 -12.41
N ASN A 26 -6.46 -28.09 -13.10
CA ASN A 26 -7.52 -28.80 -13.82
C ASN A 26 -7.02 -29.47 -15.11
N THR A 27 -5.90 -29.00 -15.69
CA THR A 27 -5.39 -29.44 -16.99
C THR A 27 -4.18 -30.38 -16.89
N ASP A 28 -3.39 -30.30 -15.82
CA ASP A 28 -2.31 -31.25 -15.53
C ASP A 28 -2.14 -31.43 -14.01
N PRO A 29 -2.53 -32.61 -13.45
CA PRO A 29 -2.46 -32.86 -12.02
C PRO A 29 -1.03 -32.87 -11.44
N LYS A 30 0.02 -32.84 -12.28
CA LYS A 30 1.42 -32.70 -11.83
C LYS A 30 1.84 -31.26 -11.56
N ILE A 31 1.10 -30.25 -12.05
CA ILE A 31 1.48 -28.83 -11.94
C ILE A 31 1.16 -28.25 -10.54
N LEU A 32 0.24 -28.86 -9.80
CA LEU A 32 -0.15 -28.44 -8.43
C LEU A 32 0.99 -28.44 -7.40
N LYS A 33 2.18 -28.95 -7.74
CA LYS A 33 3.33 -29.07 -6.82
C LYS A 33 4.61 -28.38 -7.29
N ASP A 34 4.63 -27.68 -8.42
CA ASP A 34 5.86 -26.98 -8.88
C ASP A 34 5.88 -25.54 -8.37
N ASP A 35 6.59 -25.31 -7.25
CA ASP A 35 6.88 -23.98 -6.69
C ASP A 35 7.42 -23.01 -7.76
N ARG A 36 8.15 -23.53 -8.76
CA ARG A 36 8.70 -22.73 -9.86
C ARG A 36 7.63 -22.10 -10.75
N HIS A 37 6.48 -22.76 -10.91
CA HIS A 37 5.38 -22.20 -11.69
C HIS A 37 4.78 -20.98 -10.98
N LEU A 38 4.46 -21.13 -9.69
CA LEU A 38 4.00 -20.03 -8.83
C LEU A 38 5.02 -18.89 -8.80
N GLU A 39 6.31 -19.19 -8.61
CA GLU A 39 7.37 -18.18 -8.64
C GLU A 39 7.36 -17.39 -9.95
N ASN A 40 7.19 -18.07 -11.10
CA ASN A 40 7.15 -17.41 -12.40
C ASN A 40 5.94 -16.50 -12.57
N LEU A 41 4.78 -16.89 -12.03
CA LEU A 41 3.58 -16.04 -12.02
C LEU A 41 3.80 -14.79 -11.15
N LEU A 42 4.39 -14.95 -9.97
CA LEU A 42 4.66 -13.85 -9.03
C LEU A 42 5.84 -12.95 -9.46
N ARG A 43 6.78 -13.46 -10.26
CA ARG A 43 8.01 -12.76 -10.66
C ARG A 43 7.76 -11.39 -11.27
N LYS A 44 6.70 -11.25 -12.08
CA LYS A 44 6.34 -9.97 -12.70
C LYS A 44 5.92 -8.94 -11.65
N GLN A 45 5.10 -9.34 -10.70
CA GLN A 45 4.62 -8.47 -9.63
C GLN A 45 5.77 -8.07 -8.69
N ALA A 46 6.61 -9.05 -8.30
CA ALA A 46 7.77 -8.83 -7.42
C ALA A 46 8.76 -7.80 -7.97
N LYS A 47 9.00 -7.78 -9.29
CA LYS A 47 9.90 -6.79 -9.94
C LYS A 47 9.45 -5.34 -9.79
N THR A 48 8.20 -5.10 -9.43
CA THR A 48 7.62 -3.76 -9.29
C THR A 48 7.51 -3.34 -7.82
N LEU A 49 7.87 -4.21 -6.89
CA LEU A 49 7.78 -3.96 -5.46
C LEU A 49 8.96 -3.09 -4.99
N HIS A 50 8.63 -1.96 -4.39
CA HIS A 50 9.55 -1.14 -3.61
C HIS A 50 9.04 -1.04 -2.18
N VAL A 51 9.85 -1.50 -1.23
CA VAL A 51 9.53 -1.51 0.19
C VAL A 51 9.85 -0.16 0.79
N GLY A 52 8.87 0.46 1.45
CA GLY A 52 9.03 1.69 2.20
C GLY A 52 8.47 1.53 3.63
N PRO A 53 8.89 2.38 4.57
CA PRO A 53 8.45 2.29 5.96
C PRO A 53 6.96 2.63 6.14
N ALA A 54 6.40 3.51 5.30
CA ALA A 54 5.00 3.93 5.38
C ALA A 54 4.09 3.20 4.39
N ASN A 55 4.65 2.49 3.40
CA ASN A 55 3.90 1.78 2.37
C ASN A 55 4.80 0.83 1.57
N PHE A 56 4.18 -0.14 0.90
CA PHE A 56 4.77 -0.80 -0.26
C PHE A 56 4.32 -0.08 -1.52
N CYS A 57 5.22 0.10 -2.48
CA CYS A 57 4.94 0.70 -3.77
C CYS A 57 5.03 -0.36 -4.87
N TRP A 58 3.97 -0.50 -5.66
CA TRP A 58 3.88 -1.37 -6.82
C TRP A 58 4.08 -0.52 -8.08
N PHE A 59 5.33 -0.14 -8.32
CA PHE A 59 5.77 0.80 -9.35
C PHE A 59 5.65 0.15 -10.75
N ARG A 60 4.41 0.10 -11.26
CA ARG A 60 4.09 -0.52 -12.55
C ARG A 60 4.13 0.46 -13.72
N ASP A 61 3.87 1.72 -13.43
CA ASP A 61 3.67 2.77 -14.43
C ASP A 61 4.21 4.11 -13.89
N PRO A 62 5.34 4.63 -14.39
CA PRO A 62 5.91 5.89 -13.94
C PRO A 62 4.94 7.07 -14.01
N SER A 63 4.00 7.08 -14.97
CA SER A 63 3.00 8.16 -15.10
C SER A 63 1.99 8.18 -13.96
N LYS A 64 1.75 7.03 -13.32
CA LYS A 64 0.84 6.88 -12.17
C LYS A 64 1.53 7.13 -10.84
N ALA A 65 2.87 7.18 -10.82
CA ALA A 65 3.64 7.46 -9.60
C ALA A 65 3.49 8.93 -9.21
N LEU A 66 2.73 9.19 -8.14
CA LEU A 66 2.49 10.55 -7.66
C LEU A 66 3.80 11.26 -7.26
N CYS A 67 4.75 10.53 -6.66
CA CYS A 67 6.05 11.09 -6.29
C CYS A 67 6.83 11.61 -7.51
N LEU A 68 6.80 10.92 -8.65
CA LEU A 68 7.47 11.36 -9.87
C LEU A 68 6.78 12.57 -10.50
N ARG A 69 5.44 12.59 -10.50
CA ARG A 69 4.66 13.74 -10.99
C ARG A 69 4.92 14.99 -10.17
N LEU A 70 4.94 14.86 -8.84
CA LEU A 70 5.22 15.99 -7.94
C LEU A 70 6.67 16.48 -8.02
N ALA A 71 7.63 15.57 -8.28
CA ALA A 71 9.04 15.92 -8.43
C ALA A 71 9.41 16.46 -9.82
N GLY A 72 8.50 16.40 -10.80
CA GLY A 72 8.81 16.78 -12.19
C GLY A 72 9.78 15.82 -12.90
N THR A 73 9.84 14.55 -12.47
CA THR A 73 10.76 13.54 -13.01
C THR A 73 10.01 12.36 -13.66
N PRO A 74 9.19 12.59 -14.71
CA PRO A 74 8.29 11.57 -15.26
C PRO A 74 9.01 10.37 -15.88
N ASN A 75 10.28 10.52 -16.26
CA ASN A 75 11.09 9.50 -16.93
C ASN A 75 11.91 8.64 -15.97
N ALA A 76 11.76 8.83 -14.64
CA ALA A 76 12.49 8.01 -13.68
C ALA A 76 12.01 6.55 -13.74
N THR A 77 12.95 5.61 -13.61
CA THR A 77 12.69 4.17 -13.68
C THR A 77 12.43 3.52 -12.32
N LYS A 78 12.42 4.32 -11.25
CA LYS A 78 12.16 3.89 -9.86
C LYS A 78 11.35 4.98 -9.14
N PRO A 79 10.56 4.62 -8.12
CA PRO A 79 9.84 5.62 -7.32
C PRO A 79 10.82 6.40 -6.42
N LEU A 80 10.50 7.69 -6.21
CA LEU A 80 11.13 8.49 -5.17
C LEU A 80 10.41 8.20 -3.84
N VAL A 81 10.81 7.12 -3.15
CA VAL A 81 10.11 6.62 -1.94
C VAL A 81 10.01 7.68 -0.85
N GLY A 82 11.05 8.48 -0.64
CA GLY A 82 11.04 9.60 0.33
C GLY A 82 10.09 10.75 -0.02
N MET A 83 9.61 10.83 -1.27
CA MET A 83 8.62 11.82 -1.72
C MET A 83 7.23 11.19 -1.97
N CYS A 84 7.04 9.94 -1.55
CA CYS A 84 5.79 9.23 -1.76
C CYS A 84 4.70 9.78 -0.85
N ASP A 85 3.69 10.44 -1.44
CA ASP A 85 2.41 10.62 -0.77
C ASP A 85 1.56 9.36 -0.96
N SER A 86 1.82 8.36 -0.11
CA SER A 86 1.22 7.04 -0.24
C SER A 86 -0.25 6.98 0.19
N ALA A 87 -0.76 7.99 0.88
CA ALA A 87 -2.19 8.12 1.14
C ALA A 87 -2.98 8.50 -0.13
N ARG A 88 -2.32 9.04 -1.16
CA ARG A 88 -2.94 9.45 -2.43
C ARG A 88 -2.42 8.69 -3.66
N CYS A 89 -1.24 8.10 -3.57
CA CYS A 89 -0.59 7.45 -4.72
C CYS A 89 -1.32 6.14 -5.07
N PRO A 90 -1.85 5.97 -6.30
CA PRO A 90 -2.58 4.77 -6.72
C PRO A 90 -1.71 3.51 -6.81
N GLN A 91 -0.39 3.65 -6.63
CA GLN A 91 0.57 2.54 -6.62
C GLN A 91 0.97 2.11 -5.21
N ALA A 92 0.48 2.79 -4.17
CA ALA A 92 0.83 2.48 -2.79
C ALA A 92 -0.20 1.55 -2.14
N THR A 93 0.30 0.56 -1.41
CA THR A 93 -0.51 -0.26 -0.51
C THR A 93 -0.02 -0.13 0.92
N HIS A 94 -0.95 -0.09 1.85
CA HIS A 94 -0.72 -0.14 3.28
C HIS A 94 -0.99 -1.55 3.80
N HIS A 95 -0.29 -1.92 4.88
CA HIS A 95 -0.26 -3.27 5.44
C HIS A 95 -0.13 -3.11 6.96
N PRO A 96 -0.42 -4.14 7.77
CA PRO A 96 -0.35 -4.04 9.23
C PRO A 96 0.99 -3.49 9.74
N CYS A 97 2.11 -3.85 9.10
CA CYS A 97 3.44 -3.34 9.45
C CYS A 97 3.62 -1.82 9.26
N HIS A 98 2.81 -1.18 8.41
CA HIS A 98 2.86 0.27 8.17
C HIS A 98 2.05 1.07 9.19
N ARG A 99 1.13 0.42 9.94
CA ARG A 99 0.24 1.08 10.90
C ARG A 99 0.99 1.94 11.91
N PRO A 100 2.11 1.49 12.54
CA PRO A 100 2.80 2.30 13.55
C PRO A 100 3.33 3.63 13.00
N VAL A 101 3.74 3.66 11.74
CA VAL A 101 4.24 4.88 11.09
C VAL A 101 3.12 5.91 10.92
N TRP A 102 1.94 5.47 10.46
CA TRP A 102 0.79 6.36 10.27
C TRP A 102 0.18 6.83 11.58
N ALA A 103 0.08 5.94 12.58
CA ALA A 103 -0.37 6.31 13.91
C ALA A 103 0.60 7.32 14.55
N GLY A 104 1.91 7.07 14.45
CA GLY A 104 2.94 8.00 14.93
C GLY A 104 2.89 9.36 14.25
N GLN A 105 2.61 9.41 12.93
CA GLN A 105 2.40 10.67 12.22
C GLN A 105 1.18 11.43 12.74
N ALA A 106 0.04 10.76 12.96
CA ALA A 106 -1.16 11.40 13.51
C ALA A 106 -0.87 12.00 14.90
N THR A 107 -0.26 11.21 15.79
CA THR A 107 0.14 11.66 17.13
C THR A 107 1.10 12.85 17.07
N ALA A 108 2.09 12.82 16.19
CA ALA A 108 3.03 13.93 16.03
C ALA A 108 2.33 15.22 15.57
N ILE A 109 1.36 15.11 14.66
CA ILE A 109 0.57 16.27 14.20
C ILE A 109 -0.32 16.81 15.33
N ASP A 110 -0.94 15.95 16.14
CA ASP A 110 -1.75 16.38 17.28
C ASP A 110 -0.95 17.23 18.28
N VAL A 111 0.31 16.86 18.57
CA VAL A 111 1.22 17.68 19.41
C VAL A 111 1.34 19.12 18.88
N PHE A 112 1.45 19.31 17.56
CA PHE A 112 1.51 20.64 16.97
C PHE A 112 0.17 21.37 16.99
N ILE A 113 -0.94 20.66 16.75
CA ILE A 113 -2.29 21.25 16.79
C ILE A 113 -2.64 21.72 18.21
N GLU A 114 -2.29 20.95 19.23
CA GLU A 114 -2.58 21.26 20.63
C GLU A 114 -1.67 22.36 21.18
N SER A 115 -0.43 22.45 20.68
CA SER A 115 0.54 23.43 21.16
C SER A 115 0.04 24.87 21.04
N PRO A 116 0.06 25.67 22.14
CA PRO A 116 -0.32 27.08 22.08
C PRO A 116 0.67 27.94 21.29
N ARG A 117 1.87 27.42 20.99
CA ARG A 117 2.94 28.12 20.25
C ARG A 117 2.76 28.07 18.73
N VAL A 118 1.86 27.22 18.22
CA VAL A 118 1.61 27.08 16.79
C VAL A 118 0.50 28.06 16.37
N ALA A 119 0.74 28.83 15.30
CA ALA A 119 -0.23 29.79 14.80
C ALA A 119 -1.53 29.13 14.32
N LYS A 120 -2.68 29.79 14.49
CA LYS A 120 -4.00 29.25 14.12
C LYS A 120 -4.09 28.78 12.67
N GLY A 121 -3.50 29.53 11.73
CA GLY A 121 -3.46 29.16 10.31
C GLY A 121 -2.69 27.85 10.07
N GLU A 122 -1.60 27.63 10.79
CA GLU A 122 -0.82 26.40 10.68
C GLU A 122 -1.56 25.20 11.30
N LYS A 123 -2.24 25.40 12.43
CA LYS A 123 -3.14 24.38 12.99
C LYS A 123 -4.20 23.96 11.98
N ALA A 124 -4.83 24.93 11.31
CA ALA A 124 -5.84 24.67 10.29
C ALA A 124 -5.26 23.91 9.08
N ARG A 125 -4.02 24.20 8.65
CA ARG A 125 -3.32 23.47 7.59
C ARG A 125 -2.99 22.03 7.98
N LEU A 126 -2.68 21.78 9.26
CA LEU A 126 -2.29 20.46 9.77
C LEU A 126 -3.47 19.50 9.97
N VAL A 127 -4.67 20.01 10.27
CA VAL A 127 -5.87 19.19 10.50
C VAL A 127 -6.14 18.21 9.34
N PRO A 128 -6.19 18.64 8.06
CA PRO A 128 -6.38 17.71 6.94
C PRO A 128 -5.31 16.62 6.82
N GLU A 129 -4.07 16.90 7.21
CA GLU A 129 -2.98 15.92 7.15
C GLU A 129 -3.07 14.89 8.28
N ARG A 130 -3.47 15.30 9.48
CA ARG A 130 -3.81 14.37 10.56
C ARG A 130 -4.99 13.49 10.17
N ASP A 131 -6.07 14.09 9.67
CA ASP A 131 -7.29 13.35 9.31
C ASP A 131 -7.01 12.33 8.20
N ARG A 132 -6.10 12.67 7.26
CA ARG A 132 -5.58 11.73 6.26
C ARG A 132 -4.82 10.58 6.92
N ALA A 133 -3.94 10.85 7.87
CA ALA A 133 -3.19 9.81 8.57
C ALA A 133 -4.10 8.87 9.37
N LEU A 134 -5.08 9.42 10.09
CA LEU A 134 -6.07 8.65 10.84
C LEU A 134 -6.90 7.74 9.92
N ARG A 135 -7.33 8.25 8.77
CA ARG A 135 -8.04 7.44 7.77
C ARG A 135 -7.22 6.24 7.32
N VAL A 136 -5.93 6.43 7.04
CA VAL A 136 -5.04 5.32 6.66
C VAL A 136 -4.94 4.29 7.79
N VAL A 137 -4.85 4.72 9.05
CA VAL A 137 -4.87 3.79 10.20
C VAL A 137 -6.17 2.99 10.23
N THR A 138 -7.32 3.66 10.09
CA THR A 138 -8.63 2.99 10.05
C THR A 138 -8.73 1.99 8.90
N GLU A 139 -8.25 2.34 7.71
CA GLU A 139 -8.25 1.44 6.55
C GLU A 139 -7.35 0.22 6.77
N ILE A 140 -6.17 0.39 7.40
CA ILE A 140 -5.29 -0.74 7.76
C ILE A 140 -5.98 -1.64 8.78
N ASP A 141 -6.60 -1.07 9.81
CA ASP A 141 -7.26 -1.83 10.87
C ASP A 141 -8.46 -2.62 10.32
N ALA A 142 -9.26 -2.01 9.47
CA ALA A 142 -10.37 -2.69 8.78
C ALA A 142 -9.87 -3.83 7.88
N ALA A 143 -8.81 -3.61 7.11
CA ALA A 143 -8.25 -4.63 6.22
C ALA A 143 -7.54 -5.78 6.97
N ALA A 144 -7.05 -5.51 8.19
CA ALA A 144 -6.51 -6.53 9.08
C ALA A 144 -7.63 -7.41 9.66
N GLN A 145 -8.73 -6.79 10.12
CA GLN A 145 -9.91 -7.51 10.63
C GLN A 145 -10.55 -8.39 9.55
N ALA A 146 -10.68 -7.88 8.32
CA ALA A 146 -11.21 -8.64 7.19
C ALA A 146 -10.34 -9.85 6.78
N ALA A 147 -9.09 -9.94 7.26
CA ALA A 147 -8.21 -11.07 7.01
C ALA A 147 -8.07 -12.02 8.20
N ALA A 148 -8.65 -11.70 9.36
CA ALA A 148 -8.73 -12.66 10.45
C ALA A 148 -9.58 -13.85 9.98
N PRO A 149 -9.17 -15.10 10.26
CA PRO A 149 -10.01 -16.26 9.94
C PRO A 149 -11.37 -16.09 10.62
N ILE A 150 -12.44 -16.34 9.86
CA ILE A 150 -13.77 -16.55 10.43
C ILE A 150 -13.60 -17.71 11.42
N GLY A 151 -13.90 -17.49 12.69
CA GLY A 151 -13.60 -18.42 13.77
C GLY A 151 -14.03 -19.85 13.43
N GLU A 152 -13.16 -20.80 13.77
CA GLU A 152 -13.58 -22.20 13.99
C GLU A 152 -14.50 -22.19 15.22
N ASP A 153 -15.81 -22.20 14.98
CA ASP A 153 -16.84 -22.64 15.94
C ASP A 153 -17.21 -24.10 15.62
#